data_AF-A0A3S0TU96-F1
#
_entry.id   AF-A0A3S0TU96-F1
#
_cell.length_a   1.000
_cell.length_b   1.000
_cell.length_c   1.000
_cell.angle_alpha   90.00
_cell.angle_beta   90.00
_cell.angle_gamma   90.00
#
_symmetry.space_group_name_H-M   'P 1'
#
loop_
_entity.id
_entity.type
_entity.pdbx_description
1 polymer ?
#
loop_
_entity_poly.entity_id
_entity_poly.type
_entity_poly.pdbx_seq_one_letter_code
_entity_poly.pdbx_strand_id
1 'polypeptide(L)'
;MNIYYHIEKEIKYNVAKHYFYNGKYDELLDLLNSLLPYIVGNKRSYLLKTIKYIKNNEKGIRNQILPNNIGCHMEGDISKAKSVKGRGGKIYNKLTFNNLLTASMIKTNSETNMKNNKEMKNIVINKNNLVEVLKVQNLSI
;
A
#
# COMPACT_ATOMS: atom_id res chain seq x y z
N MET A 1 -26.18 -20.96 -4.71
CA MET A 1 -24.94 -20.52 -4.05
C MET A 1 -25.23 -19.16 -3.42
N ASN A 2 -25.15 -19.06 -2.09
CA ASN A 2 -25.90 -18.08 -1.29
C ASN A 2 -25.19 -16.72 -1.23
N ILE A 3 -25.84 -15.64 -1.68
CA ILE A 3 -25.27 -14.27 -1.78
C ILE A 3 -24.77 -13.78 -0.40
N TYR A 4 -25.47 -14.15 0.67
CA TYR A 4 -25.09 -13.88 2.05
C TYR A 4 -23.69 -14.39 2.43
N TYR A 5 -23.30 -15.56 1.94
CA TYR A 5 -21.99 -16.16 2.24
C TYR A 5 -20.84 -15.42 1.56
N HIS A 6 -21.11 -14.75 0.43
CA HIS A 6 -20.12 -13.91 -0.23
C HIS A 6 -19.92 -12.58 0.49
N ILE A 7 -21.02 -11.94 0.90
CA ILE A 7 -20.98 -10.67 1.65
C ILE A 7 -20.23 -10.84 2.97
N GLU A 8 -20.49 -11.93 3.71
CA GLU A 8 -19.84 -12.18 5.00
C GLU A 8 -18.31 -12.38 4.86
N LYS A 9 -17.87 -13.02 3.78
CA LYS A 9 -16.44 -13.19 3.46
C LYS A 9 -15.76 -11.86 3.14
N GLU A 10 -16.42 -11.03 2.35
CA GLU A 10 -15.89 -9.73 1.95
C GLU A 10 -15.76 -8.79 3.15
N ILE A 11 -16.75 -8.79 4.05
CA ILE A 11 -16.70 -8.06 5.33
C ILE A 11 -15.50 -8.52 6.16
N LYS A 12 -15.34 -9.83 6.39
CA LYS A 12 -14.22 -10.38 7.19
C LYS A 12 -12.86 -10.06 6.59
N TYR A 13 -12.73 -10.09 5.26
CA TYR A 13 -11.50 -9.68 4.57
C TYR A 13 -11.20 -8.19 4.75
N ASN A 14 -12.21 -7.33 4.59
CA ASN A 14 -12.05 -5.88 4.74
C ASN A 14 -11.68 -5.49 6.19
N VAL A 15 -12.23 -6.20 7.18
CA VAL A 15 -11.87 -6.03 8.60
C VAL A 15 -10.41 -6.45 8.85
N ALA A 16 -9.99 -7.62 8.35
CA ALA A 16 -8.61 -8.07 8.48
C ALA A 16 -7.62 -7.07 7.82
N LYS A 17 -7.98 -6.56 6.63
CA LYS A 17 -7.22 -5.54 5.92
C LYS A 17 -7.13 -4.24 6.74
N HIS A 18 -8.25 -3.80 7.32
CA HIS A 18 -8.28 -2.64 8.19
C HIS A 18 -7.34 -2.82 9.40
N TYR A 19 -7.40 -3.96 10.09
CA TYR A 19 -6.51 -4.21 11.23
C TYR A 19 -5.03 -4.23 10.84
N PHE A 20 -4.69 -4.84 9.70
CA PHE A 20 -3.33 -4.87 9.19
C PHE A 20 -2.77 -3.47 8.93
N TYR A 21 -3.48 -2.64 8.15
CA TYR A 21 -2.98 -1.30 7.79
C TYR A 21 -3.01 -0.29 8.94
N ASN A 22 -3.79 -0.55 10.00
CA ASN A 22 -3.83 0.29 11.20
C ASN A 22 -2.99 -0.27 12.36
N GLY A 23 -2.13 -1.26 12.10
CA GLY A 23 -1.21 -1.83 13.09
C GLY A 23 -1.88 -2.50 14.29
N LYS A 24 -3.14 -2.89 14.16
CA LYS A 24 -3.94 -3.59 15.17
C LYS A 24 -3.60 -5.08 15.20
N TYR A 25 -2.42 -5.39 15.73
CA TYR A 25 -1.85 -6.73 15.70
C TYR A 25 -2.70 -7.75 16.47
N ASP A 26 -3.12 -7.40 17.68
CA ASP A 26 -3.84 -8.31 18.57
C ASP A 26 -5.22 -8.65 17.98
N GLU A 27 -5.96 -7.64 17.51
CA GLU A 27 -7.27 -7.82 16.87
C GLU A 27 -7.17 -8.56 15.53
N LEU A 28 -6.11 -8.33 14.76
CA LEU A 28 -5.85 -9.10 13.54
C LEU A 28 -5.60 -10.58 13.87
N LEU A 29 -4.80 -10.86 14.89
CA LEU A 29 -4.45 -12.21 15.26
C LEU A 29 -5.66 -12.98 15.80
N ASP A 30 -6.47 -12.34 16.65
CA ASP A 30 -7.70 -12.91 17.20
C ASP A 30 -8.71 -13.21 16.10
N LEU A 31 -8.91 -12.27 15.16
CA LEU A 31 -9.75 -12.50 13.99
C LEU A 31 -9.29 -13.72 13.21
N LEU A 32 -7.99 -13.83 12.88
CA LEU A 32 -7.47 -14.95 12.11
C LEU A 32 -7.61 -16.29 12.85
N ASN A 33 -7.39 -16.32 14.16
CA ASN A 33 -7.58 -17.52 14.97
C ASN A 33 -9.06 -17.93 15.04
N SER A 34 -9.98 -16.98 15.17
CA SER A 34 -11.42 -17.24 15.20
C SER A 34 -11.94 -17.86 13.90
N LEU A 35 -11.23 -17.67 12.78
CA LEU A 35 -11.58 -18.25 11.47
C LEU A 35 -11.14 -19.72 11.33
N LEU A 36 -10.24 -20.22 12.18
CA LEU A 36 -9.70 -21.58 12.05
C LEU A 36 -10.80 -22.66 12.06
N PRO A 37 -11.81 -22.65 12.94
CA PRO A 37 -12.85 -23.68 12.95
C PRO A 37 -13.66 -23.74 11.64
N TYR A 38 -13.77 -22.62 10.93
CA TYR A 38 -14.61 -22.47 9.75
C TYR A 38 -13.89 -22.72 8.41
N ILE A 39 -12.54 -22.77 8.42
CA ILE A 39 -11.74 -22.97 7.22
C ILE A 39 -11.12 -24.38 7.24
N VAL A 40 -11.50 -25.18 6.24
CA VAL A 40 -11.08 -26.57 6.05
C VAL A 40 -10.26 -26.78 4.78
N GLY A 41 -9.58 -27.93 4.69
CA GLY A 41 -8.79 -28.34 3.53
C GLY A 41 -7.60 -27.42 3.23
N ASN A 42 -7.25 -27.26 1.96
CA ASN A 42 -6.07 -26.49 1.53
C ASN A 42 -6.09 -25.04 2.03
N LYS A 43 -7.28 -24.42 2.14
CA LYS A 43 -7.45 -23.06 2.66
C LYS A 43 -7.03 -22.92 4.12
N ARG A 44 -7.19 -23.98 4.92
CA ARG A 44 -6.72 -24.02 6.31
C ARG A 44 -5.21 -23.90 6.39
N SER A 45 -4.49 -24.57 5.49
CA SER A 45 -3.03 -24.50 5.44
C SER A 45 -2.54 -23.07 5.14
N TYR A 46 -3.25 -22.33 4.27
CA TYR A 46 -2.95 -20.93 4.00
C TYR A 46 -3.20 -20.05 5.23
N LEU A 47 -4.34 -20.23 5.91
CA LEU A 47 -4.65 -19.46 7.13
C LEU A 47 -3.60 -19.70 8.23
N LEU A 48 -3.18 -20.94 8.46
CA LEU A 48 -2.13 -21.28 9.43
C LEU A 48 -0.79 -20.64 9.08
N LYS A 49 -0.41 -20.64 7.80
CA LYS A 49 0.79 -19.93 7.32
C LYS A 49 0.67 -18.44 7.56
N THR A 50 -0.48 -17.84 7.25
CA THR A 50 -0.72 -16.41 7.49
C THR A 50 -0.60 -16.06 8.97
N ILE A 51 -1.23 -16.83 9.87
CA ILE A 51 -1.11 -16.63 11.32
C ILE A 51 0.35 -16.70 11.76
N LYS A 52 1.10 -17.70 11.28
CA LYS A 52 2.55 -17.81 11.57
C LYS A 52 3.33 -16.58 11.07
N TYR A 53 3.03 -16.10 9.86
CA TYR A 53 3.65 -14.90 9.31
C TYR A 53 3.35 -13.66 10.16
N ILE A 54 2.09 -13.46 10.56
CA ILE A 54 1.69 -12.33 11.40
C ILE A 54 2.41 -12.38 12.76
N LYS A 55 2.41 -13.54 13.44
CA LYS A 55 3.10 -13.74 14.72
C LYS A 55 4.60 -13.44 14.62
N ASN A 56 5.26 -13.91 13.56
CA ASN A 56 6.69 -13.69 13.36
C ASN A 56 7.05 -12.24 13.01
N ASN A 57 6.08 -11.40 12.66
CA ASN A 57 6.30 -10.03 12.20
C ASN A 57 5.55 -9.00 13.05
N GLU A 58 5.27 -9.30 14.33
CA GLU A 58 4.50 -8.42 15.23
C GLU A 58 4.93 -6.96 15.15
N LYS A 59 6.24 -6.69 15.33
CA LYS A 59 6.78 -5.33 15.29
C LYS A 59 6.52 -4.65 13.94
N GLY A 60 6.63 -5.39 12.84
CA GLY A 60 6.35 -4.88 11.49
C GLY A 60 4.87 -4.53 11.29
N ILE A 61 3.96 -5.33 11.86
CA ILE A 61 2.52 -5.05 11.84
C ILE A 61 2.20 -3.82 12.67
N ARG A 62 2.62 -3.78 13.94
CA ARG A 62 2.39 -2.62 14.83
C ARG A 62 2.93 -1.32 14.24
N ASN A 63 4.06 -1.40 13.53
CA ASN A 63 4.68 -0.26 12.88
C ASN A 63 3.98 0.20 11.59
N GLN A 64 2.91 -0.46 11.12
CA GLN A 64 2.17 -0.03 9.91
C GLN A 64 1.63 1.40 9.99
N ILE A 65 1.34 1.89 11.20
CA ILE A 65 0.88 3.26 11.43
C ILE A 65 2.00 4.30 11.34
N LEU A 66 3.27 3.87 11.35
CA LEU A 66 4.38 4.80 11.35
C LEU A 66 4.55 5.44 9.97
N PRO A 67 4.78 6.75 9.90
CA PRO A 67 4.92 7.48 8.62
C PRO A 67 6.11 7.00 7.78
N ASN A 68 7.11 6.37 8.40
CA ASN A 68 8.30 5.81 7.74
C ASN A 68 8.26 4.28 7.68
N ASN A 69 7.09 3.66 7.73
CA ASN A 69 7.02 2.20 7.63
C ASN A 69 7.46 1.75 6.24
N ILE A 70 8.65 1.16 6.18
CA ILE A 70 9.31 0.78 4.93
C ILE A 70 8.52 -0.33 4.20
N GLY A 71 7.62 -1.06 4.86
CA GLY A 71 6.90 -2.20 4.27
C GLY A 71 6.17 -1.89 2.96
N CYS A 72 5.32 -0.86 2.92
CA CYS A 72 4.59 -0.48 1.71
C CYS A 72 5.45 0.31 0.70
N HIS A 73 6.40 1.12 1.19
CA HIS A 73 7.32 1.87 0.34
C HIS A 73 8.34 0.97 -0.37
N MET A 74 8.80 -0.11 0.28
CA MET A 74 9.74 -1.08 -0.27
C MET A 74 9.12 -1.93 -1.38
N GLU A 75 7.81 -2.21 -1.32
CA GLU A 75 7.16 -3.01 -2.36
C GLU A 75 7.25 -2.36 -3.74
N GLY A 76 7.11 -1.03 -3.80
CA GLY A 76 7.28 -0.26 -5.03
C GLY A 76 8.70 -0.37 -5.60
N ASP A 77 9.72 -0.32 -4.74
CA ASP A 77 11.12 -0.40 -5.16
C ASP A 77 11.53 -1.84 -5.55
N ILE A 78 11.02 -2.85 -4.83
CA ILE A 78 11.20 -4.27 -5.16
C ILE A 78 10.54 -4.60 -6.50
N SER A 79 9.33 -4.08 -6.75
CA SER A 79 8.61 -4.29 -8.01
C SER A 79 9.40 -3.75 -9.20
N LYS A 80 10.03 -2.58 -9.05
CA LYS A 80 10.91 -2.02 -10.09
C LYS A 80 12.17 -2.84 -10.29
N ALA A 81 12.82 -3.27 -9.21
CA ALA A 81 13.98 -4.16 -9.31
C ALA A 81 13.63 -5.47 -10.05
N LYS A 82 12.45 -6.04 -9.78
CA LYS A 82 11.90 -7.20 -10.52
C LYS A 82 11.63 -6.87 -11.98
N SER A 83 11.01 -5.73 -12.29
CA SER A 83 10.76 -5.28 -13.67
C SER A 83 12.05 -5.12 -14.46
N VAL A 84 13.09 -4.56 -13.85
CA VAL A 84 14.42 -4.47 -14.47
C VAL A 84 14.99 -5.87 -14.72
N LYS A 85 14.98 -6.76 -13.72
CA LYS A 85 15.44 -8.16 -13.89
C LYS A 85 14.64 -8.95 -14.93
N GLY A 86 13.34 -8.68 -15.07
CA GLY A 86 12.45 -9.31 -16.06
C GLY A 86 12.82 -9.00 -17.51
N ARG A 87 13.69 -8.00 -17.76
CA ARG A 87 14.26 -7.70 -19.09
C ARG A 87 15.42 -8.65 -19.44
N GLY A 88 15.37 -9.90 -18.99
CA GLY A 88 16.50 -10.85 -18.90
C GLY A 88 17.40 -11.00 -20.14
N GLY A 89 16.93 -10.67 -21.34
CA GLY A 89 17.77 -10.61 -22.56
C GLY A 89 18.68 -9.37 -22.70
N LYS A 90 18.53 -8.34 -21.85
CA LYS A 90 19.28 -7.05 -21.93
C LYS A 90 20.23 -6.83 -20.76
N ILE A 91 20.30 -7.74 -19.80
CA ILE A 91 21.17 -7.63 -18.61
C ILE A 91 22.29 -8.66 -18.75
N TYR A 92 23.37 -8.23 -19.37
CA TYR A 92 24.54 -9.07 -19.67
C TYR A 92 25.63 -8.99 -18.58
N ASN A 93 25.60 -7.97 -17.72
CA ASN A 93 26.51 -7.86 -16.58
C ASN A 93 25.95 -6.96 -15.44
N LYS A 94 26.63 -6.97 -14.29
CA LYS A 94 26.25 -6.21 -13.08
C LYS A 94 26.19 -4.70 -13.33
N LEU A 95 27.08 -4.16 -14.16
CA LEU A 95 27.12 -2.74 -14.49
C LEU A 95 25.85 -2.33 -15.25
N THR A 96 25.46 -3.09 -16.27
CA THR A 96 24.22 -2.88 -17.03
C THR A 96 22.99 -2.95 -16.13
N PHE A 97 22.96 -3.91 -15.20
CA PHE A 97 21.88 -4.02 -14.22
C PHE A 97 21.76 -2.76 -13.34
N ASN A 98 22.87 -2.32 -12.76
CA ASN A 98 22.90 -1.14 -11.89
C ASN A 98 22.53 0.14 -12.65
N ASN A 99 22.99 0.28 -13.90
CA ASN A 99 22.66 1.43 -14.75
C ASN A 99 21.17 1.47 -15.08
N LEU A 100 20.56 0.33 -15.43
CA LEU A 100 19.12 0.23 -15.68
C LEU A 100 18.29 0.49 -14.43
N LEU A 101 18.74 0.00 -13.27
CA LEU A 101 18.07 0.25 -12.00
C LEU A 101 18.12 1.75 -11.64
N THR A 102 19.29 2.37 -11.78
CA THR A 102 19.49 3.81 -11.53
C THR A 102 18.64 4.67 -12.46
N ALA A 103 18.63 4.37 -13.76
CA ALA A 103 17.78 5.08 -14.72
C ALA A 103 16.29 4.94 -14.40
N SER A 104 15.84 3.76 -13.98
CA SER A 104 14.45 3.52 -13.56
C SER A 104 14.08 4.30 -12.29
N MET A 105 15.00 4.41 -11.34
CA MET A 105 14.84 5.19 -10.11
C MET A 105 14.73 6.68 -10.42
N ILE A 106 15.67 7.22 -11.23
CA ILE A 106 15.67 8.63 -11.67
C ILE A 106 14.37 8.99 -12.37
N LYS A 107 13.92 8.16 -13.31
CA LYS A 107 12.66 8.37 -14.03
C LYS A 107 11.47 8.45 -13.08
N THR A 108 11.39 7.55 -12.10
CA THR A 108 10.31 7.60 -11.11
C THR A 108 10.34 8.89 -10.31
N ASN A 109 11.52 9.29 -9.81
CA ASN A 109 11.65 10.51 -9.02
C ASN A 109 11.24 11.75 -9.81
N SER A 110 11.60 11.82 -11.10
CA SER A 110 11.14 12.91 -11.98
C SER A 110 9.62 12.92 -12.17
N GLU A 111 8.99 11.76 -12.35
CA GLU A 111 7.53 11.65 -12.52
C GLU A 111 6.78 12.04 -11.23
N THR A 112 7.29 11.63 -10.06
CA THR A 112 6.73 11.99 -8.75
C THR A 112 6.84 13.50 -8.52
N ASN A 113 7.99 14.10 -8.79
CA ASN A 113 8.20 15.55 -8.66
C ASN A 113 7.27 16.35 -9.59
N MET A 114 7.05 15.88 -10.82
CA MET A 114 6.10 16.51 -11.74
C MET A 114 4.65 16.41 -11.24
N LYS A 115 4.24 15.28 -10.66
CA LYS A 115 2.89 15.11 -10.09
C LYS A 115 2.65 16.03 -8.89
N ASN A 116 3.60 16.08 -7.95
CA ASN A 116 3.51 16.94 -6.77
C ASN A 116 3.41 18.42 -7.16
N ASN A 117 4.18 18.85 -8.17
CA ASN A 117 4.09 20.21 -8.70
C ASN A 117 2.73 20.52 -9.36
N LYS A 118 2.11 19.55 -10.03
CA LYS A 118 0.75 19.73 -10.59
C LYS A 118 -0.31 19.84 -9.49
N GLU A 119 -0.23 19.00 -8.45
CA GLU A 119 -1.15 19.07 -7.31
C GLU A 119 -1.02 20.38 -6.54
N MET A 120 0.20 20.85 -6.27
CA MET A 120 0.43 22.16 -5.66
C MET A 120 -0.17 23.30 -6.49
N LYS A 121 0.00 23.28 -7.82
CA LYS A 121 -0.61 24.29 -8.71
C LYS A 121 -2.13 24.28 -8.63
N ASN A 122 -2.76 23.11 -8.60
CA ASN A 122 -4.21 22.98 -8.51
C ASN A 122 -4.75 23.49 -7.15
N ILE A 123 -4.04 23.22 -6.05
CA ILE A 123 -4.38 23.74 -4.72
C ILE A 123 -4.31 25.27 -4.69
N VAL A 124 -3.26 25.86 -5.29
CA VAL A 124 -3.10 27.32 -5.38
C VAL A 124 -4.21 27.96 -6.21
N ILE A 125 -4.56 27.37 -7.36
CA ILE A 125 -5.67 27.85 -8.21
C ILE A 125 -6.98 27.81 -7.42
N ASN A 126 -7.29 26.70 -6.76
CA ASN A 126 -8.52 26.57 -5.97
C ASN A 126 -8.58 27.59 -4.82
N LYS A 127 -7.45 27.87 -4.15
CA LYS A 127 -7.39 28.87 -3.08
C LYS A 127 -7.65 30.28 -3.62
N ASN A 128 -7.08 30.63 -4.77
CA ASN A 128 -7.28 31.94 -5.39
C ASN A 128 -8.74 32.15 -5.83
N ASN A 129 -9.35 31.13 -6.43
CA ASN A 129 -10.76 31.17 -6.83
C ASN A 129 -11.69 31.35 -5.61
N LEU A 130 -11.37 30.69 -4.47
CA LEU A 130 -12.13 30.86 -3.23
C LEU A 130 -12.04 32.30 -2.70
N VAL A 131 -10.85 32.90 -2.74
CA VAL A 131 -10.62 34.30 -2.32
C VAL A 131 -11.39 35.27 -3.21
N GLU A 132 -11.46 35.03 -4.52
CA GLU A 132 -12.28 35.85 -5.43
C GLU A 132 -13.77 35.74 -5.13
N VAL A 133 -14.29 34.53 -4.90
CA VAL A 133 -15.71 34.33 -4.53
C VAL A 133 -16.07 35.07 -3.23
N LEU A 134 -15.20 35.01 -2.22
CA LEU A 134 -15.42 35.69 -0.94
C LEU A 134 -15.37 37.23 -1.08
N LYS A 135 -14.50 37.76 -1.94
CA LYS A 135 -14.48 39.19 -2.28
C LYS A 135 -15.76 39.66 -2.97
N VAL A 136 -16.32 38.87 -3.88
CA VAL A 136 -17.59 39.19 -4.58
C VAL A 136 -18.78 39.19 -3.62
N GLN A 137 -18.71 38.41 -2.53
CA GLN A 137 -19.77 38.32 -1.52
C GLN A 137 -19.66 39.36 -0.39
N ASN A 138 -18.71 40.32 -0.45
CA ASN A 138 -18.43 41.31 0.61
C ASN A 138 -18.19 40.70 2.00
N LEU A 139 -17.85 39.42 2.08
CA LEU A 139 -17.40 38.76 3.29
C LEU A 139 -15.90 38.98 3.38
N SER A 140 -15.48 40.06 4.04
CA SER A 140 -14.05 40.35 4.24
C SER A 140 -13.40 39.29 5.14
N ILE A 141 -12.19 38.87 4.77
CA ILE A 141 -11.24 38.14 5.64
C ILE A 141 -10.92 39.01 6.86
#